data_AF-A0A527U7V4-F1
#
_entry.id   AF-A0A527U7V4-F1
#
_cell.length_a   1.000
_cell.length_b   1.000
_cell.length_c   1.000
_cell.angle_alpha   90.00
_cell.angle_beta   90.00
_cell.angle_gamma   90.00
#
_symmetry.space_group_name_H-M   'P 1'
#
loop_
_entity.id
_entity.type
_entity.pdbx_description
1 polymer ?
#
loop_
_entity_poly.entity_id
_entity_poly.type
_entity_poly.pdbx_seq_one_letter_code
_entity_poly.pdbx_strand_id
1 'polypeptide(L)'
;MAITTTTAMRGPMVLKDWAQLLLLGAIWGGSFFFARIAVAELPPLVLVLFRVAIAALALQLYLGLRGPSFRLALPHAGLFFLLALANNVIPFSLIFAGQTELGAGVASVLNSTTPFWTLILANALTSDEKLSWNKLAGIALGIAGTAVMIGPGLVAGLGGPVWAKFALVGASLSYAVALMIARRFKGVPSPVIATGQLTASTIVMIPVVLLSHGTANLFSASPPVWAAVLALALLSTAFAYILYFNLVASAGATNASLVTLIVPASAILLGFLFLGERLELFELGGMALIAFGLVTIDGRLVGRR
;
A
#
# COMPACT_ATOMS: atom_id res chain seq x y z
N MET A 1 16.01 -32.46 -22.43
CA MET A 1 14.58 -32.21 -22.71
C MET A 1 14.19 -30.95 -21.93
N ALA A 2 14.18 -29.80 -22.59
CA ALA A 2 13.87 -28.53 -21.93
C ALA A 2 12.35 -28.45 -21.73
N ILE A 3 11.90 -28.46 -20.48
CA ILE A 3 10.51 -28.19 -20.14
C ILE A 3 10.33 -26.68 -20.33
N THR A 4 9.82 -26.29 -21.49
CA THR A 4 9.33 -24.94 -21.73
C THR A 4 8.11 -24.75 -20.84
N THR A 5 8.30 -24.19 -19.65
CA THR A 5 7.20 -23.74 -18.80
C THR A 5 6.55 -22.56 -19.50
N THR A 6 5.51 -22.84 -20.28
CA THR A 6 4.59 -21.83 -20.80
C THR A 6 3.94 -21.16 -19.59
N THR A 7 4.49 -20.02 -19.16
CA THR A 7 3.85 -19.19 -18.14
C THR A 7 2.55 -18.70 -18.74
N ALA A 8 1.43 -19.33 -18.37
CA ALA A 8 0.11 -18.89 -18.80
C ALA A 8 -0.04 -17.40 -18.46
N MET A 9 -0.35 -16.58 -19.46
CA MET A 9 -0.66 -15.18 -19.22
C MET A 9 -1.83 -15.10 -18.23
N ARG A 10 -1.67 -14.34 -17.15
CA ARG A 10 -2.73 -14.15 -16.15
C ARG A 10 -3.95 -13.53 -16.84
N GLY A 11 -5.13 -14.13 -16.60
CA GLY A 11 -6.41 -13.65 -17.12
C GLY A 11 -6.85 -12.33 -16.47
N PRO A 12 -7.96 -11.75 -16.93
CA PRO A 12 -8.53 -10.53 -16.34
C PRO A 12 -8.96 -10.76 -14.89
N MET A 13 -9.05 -9.68 -14.10
CA MET A 13 -9.47 -9.76 -12.70
C MET A 13 -10.90 -10.27 -12.59
N VAL A 14 -11.11 -11.28 -11.73
CA VAL A 14 -12.45 -11.78 -11.43
C VAL A 14 -13.16 -10.87 -10.43
N LEU A 15 -14.47 -11.05 -10.25
CA LEU A 15 -15.28 -10.22 -9.34
C LEU A 15 -14.71 -10.20 -7.91
N LYS A 16 -14.19 -11.34 -7.43
CA LYS A 16 -13.56 -11.45 -6.12
C LYS A 16 -12.33 -10.53 -6.01
N ASP A 17 -11.50 -10.48 -7.05
CA ASP A 17 -10.30 -9.63 -7.06
C ASP A 17 -10.68 -8.15 -7.03
N TRP A 18 -11.69 -7.76 -7.80
CA TRP A 18 -12.25 -6.41 -7.77
C TRP A 18 -12.82 -6.03 -6.40
N ALA A 19 -13.57 -6.93 -5.76
CA ALA A 19 -14.09 -6.69 -4.41
C ALA A 19 -12.96 -6.51 -3.39
N GLN A 20 -11.91 -7.34 -3.48
CA GLN A 20 -10.73 -7.18 -2.62
C GLN A 20 -9.99 -5.86 -2.91
N LEU A 21 -9.84 -5.48 -4.18
CA LEU A 21 -9.19 -4.24 -4.61
C LEU A 21 -9.93 -3.01 -4.05
N LEU A 22 -11.25 -2.96 -4.22
CA LEU A 22 -12.08 -1.84 -3.73
C LEU A 22 -12.11 -1.77 -2.20
N LEU A 23 -12.27 -2.90 -1.52
CA LEU A 23 -12.24 -2.96 -0.06
C LEU A 23 -10.88 -2.52 0.48
N LEU A 24 -9.78 -2.97 -0.15
CA LEU A 24 -8.44 -2.58 0.25
C LEU A 24 -8.20 -1.09 0.01
N GLY A 25 -8.70 -0.54 -1.10
CA GLY A 25 -8.65 0.89 -1.40
C GLY A 25 -9.38 1.71 -0.34
N ALA A 26 -10.58 1.26 0.07
CA ALA A 26 -11.36 1.89 1.13
C ALA A 26 -10.61 1.91 2.47
N ILE A 27 -10.05 0.76 2.87
CA ILE A 27 -9.30 0.62 4.12
C ILE A 27 -8.02 1.48 4.11
N TRP A 28 -7.25 1.45 3.02
CA TRP A 28 -6.02 2.22 2.92
C TRP A 28 -6.24 3.72 2.71
N GLY A 29 -7.39 4.14 2.17
CA GLY A 29 -7.85 5.54 2.22
C GLY A 29 -7.83 6.10 3.63
N GLY A 30 -8.45 5.38 4.58
CA GLY A 30 -8.45 5.76 5.99
C GLY A 30 -7.05 5.76 6.64
N SER A 31 -6.11 4.96 6.12
CA SER A 31 -4.76 4.88 6.71
C SER A 31 -3.99 6.20 6.64
N PHE A 32 -4.14 6.99 5.58
CA PHE A 32 -3.49 8.30 5.47
C PHE A 32 -4.05 9.31 6.47
N PHE A 33 -5.35 9.21 6.78
CA PHE A 33 -6.01 10.01 7.79
C PHE A 33 -5.50 9.66 9.20
N PHE A 34 -5.54 8.38 9.58
CA PHE A 34 -5.03 7.94 10.88
C PHE A 34 -3.53 8.23 11.05
N ALA A 35 -2.74 8.09 9.98
CA ALA A 35 -1.33 8.45 9.99
C ALA A 35 -1.12 9.94 10.28
N ARG A 36 -1.93 10.82 9.68
CA ARG A 36 -1.83 12.27 9.92
C ARG A 36 -2.09 12.64 11.38
N ILE A 37 -3.05 11.98 12.03
CA ILE A 37 -3.33 12.13 13.46
C ILE A 37 -2.13 11.64 14.28
N ALA A 38 -1.63 10.44 13.97
CA ALA A 38 -0.58 9.82 14.77
C ALA A 38 0.76 10.56 14.71
N VAL A 39 1.16 11.07 13.53
CA VAL A 39 2.42 11.83 13.38
C VAL A 39 2.40 13.21 14.04
N ALA A 40 1.25 13.65 14.58
CA ALA A 40 1.18 14.90 15.34
C ALA A 40 1.85 14.80 16.72
N GLU A 41 1.91 13.59 17.29
CA GLU A 41 2.51 13.36 18.62
C GLU A 41 3.59 12.27 18.61
N LEU A 42 3.58 11.36 17.64
CA LEU A 42 4.58 10.30 17.52
C LEU A 42 5.60 10.61 16.42
N PRO A 43 6.91 10.54 16.71
CA PRO A 43 7.92 10.59 15.67
C PRO A 43 7.69 9.51 14.59
N PRO A 44 7.93 9.79 13.30
CA PRO A 44 7.64 8.87 12.20
C PRO A 44 8.15 7.44 12.43
N LEU A 45 9.41 7.27 12.83
CA LEU A 45 10.01 5.95 13.04
C LEU A 45 9.38 5.19 14.22
N VAL A 46 9.00 5.91 15.28
CA VAL A 46 8.30 5.35 16.45
C VAL A 46 6.91 4.87 16.03
N LEU A 47 6.20 5.65 15.22
CA LEU A 47 4.92 5.26 14.64
C LEU A 47 5.04 4.01 13.75
N VAL A 48 6.09 3.92 12.92
CA VAL A 48 6.36 2.71 12.12
C VAL A 48 6.52 1.49 13.03
N LEU A 49 7.35 1.59 14.07
CA LEU A 49 7.58 0.49 15.02
C LEU A 49 6.26 0.00 15.64
N PHE A 50 5.47 0.89 16.24
CA PHE A 50 4.22 0.48 16.89
C PHE A 50 3.22 -0.11 15.88
N ARG A 51 3.09 0.50 14.69
CA ARG A 51 2.22 -0.01 13.63
C ARG A 51 2.58 -1.45 13.26
N VAL A 52 3.86 -1.74 13.00
CA VAL A 52 4.27 -3.08 12.56
C VAL A 52 4.30 -4.08 13.71
N ALA A 53 4.67 -3.67 14.93
CA ALA A 53 4.74 -4.53 16.10
C ALA A 53 3.36 -5.02 16.54
N ILE A 54 2.38 -4.12 16.62
CA ILE A 54 1.00 -4.47 16.98
C ILE A 54 0.40 -5.37 15.90
N ALA A 55 0.61 -5.05 14.62
CA ALA A 55 0.13 -5.87 13.52
C ALA A 55 0.78 -7.27 13.49
N ALA A 56 2.09 -7.34 13.75
CA ALA A 56 2.82 -8.61 13.86
C ALA A 56 2.25 -9.46 15.00
N LEU A 57 2.06 -8.89 16.19
CA LEU A 57 1.49 -9.58 17.34
C LEU A 57 0.08 -10.11 17.04
N ALA A 58 -0.79 -9.28 16.47
CA ALA A 58 -2.15 -9.66 16.11
C ALA A 58 -2.17 -10.83 15.11
N LEU A 59 -1.31 -10.80 14.09
CA LEU A 59 -1.25 -11.89 13.11
C LEU A 59 -0.54 -13.14 13.64
N GLN A 60 0.47 -13.02 14.51
CA GLN A 60 1.07 -14.19 15.17
C GLN A 60 0.04 -14.89 16.06
N LEU A 61 -0.77 -14.14 16.80
CA LEU A 61 -1.88 -14.68 17.59
C LEU A 61 -2.92 -15.37 16.68
N TYR A 62 -3.30 -14.73 15.58
CA TYR A 62 -4.19 -15.33 14.59
C TYR A 62 -3.65 -16.66 14.04
N LEU A 63 -2.35 -16.71 13.67
CA LEU A 63 -1.73 -17.94 13.18
C LEU A 63 -1.66 -19.02 14.25
N GLY A 64 -1.30 -18.66 15.49
CA GLY A 64 -1.21 -19.61 16.60
C GLY A 64 -2.54 -20.24 16.99
N LEU A 65 -3.66 -19.51 16.85
CA LEU A 65 -4.98 -20.00 17.25
C LEU A 65 -5.71 -20.76 16.14
N ARG A 66 -5.61 -20.30 14.88
CA ARG A 66 -6.47 -20.82 13.80
C ARG A 66 -5.88 -20.71 12.39
N GLY A 67 -4.68 -20.18 12.25
CA GLY A 67 -4.08 -19.96 10.94
C GLY A 67 -3.12 -21.06 10.52
N PRO A 68 -2.58 -20.97 9.30
CA PRO A 68 -1.50 -21.84 8.86
C PRO A 68 -0.27 -21.71 9.77
N SER A 69 0.50 -22.79 9.90
CA SER A 69 1.69 -22.80 10.75
C SER A 69 2.69 -21.73 10.33
N PHE A 70 3.13 -20.89 11.29
CA PHE A 70 4.20 -19.91 11.06
C PHE A 70 5.54 -20.57 10.69
N ARG A 71 5.70 -21.88 10.94
CA ARG A 71 6.90 -22.63 10.50
C ARG A 71 7.11 -22.57 8.99
N LEU A 72 6.04 -22.36 8.21
CA LEU A 72 6.11 -22.13 6.76
C LEU A 72 6.88 -20.85 6.39
N ALA A 73 7.08 -19.93 7.33
CA ALA A 73 7.85 -18.72 7.10
C ALA A 73 9.38 -18.95 7.18
N LEU A 74 9.81 -19.93 8.00
CA LEU A 74 11.23 -20.10 8.36
C LEU A 74 12.15 -20.36 7.16
N PRO A 75 11.78 -21.20 6.16
CA PRO A 75 12.62 -21.42 4.98
C PRO A 75 12.87 -20.15 4.14
N HIS A 76 12.05 -19.12 4.32
CA HIS A 76 12.08 -17.87 3.55
C HIS A 76 12.52 -16.67 4.37
N ALA A 77 13.18 -16.87 5.53
CA ALA A 77 13.55 -15.80 6.47
C ALA A 77 14.23 -14.60 5.79
N GLY A 78 15.26 -14.84 4.96
CA GLY A 78 15.95 -13.75 4.24
C GLY A 78 15.03 -12.97 3.30
N LEU A 79 14.09 -13.65 2.63
CA LEU A 79 13.11 -13.02 1.75
C LEU A 79 12.10 -12.17 2.54
N PHE A 80 11.76 -12.58 3.77
CA PHE A 80 10.92 -11.78 4.66
C PHE A 80 11.61 -10.50 5.12
N PHE A 81 12.91 -10.50 5.38
CA PHE A 81 13.64 -9.27 5.68
C PHE A 81 13.69 -8.33 4.48
N LEU A 82 13.91 -8.85 3.26
CA LEU A 82 13.85 -8.03 2.05
C LEU A 82 12.45 -7.44 1.84
N LEU A 83 11.40 -8.25 2.02
CA LEU A 83 10.02 -7.78 1.92
C LEU A 83 9.68 -6.76 3.02
N ALA A 84 10.13 -7.00 4.26
CA ALA A 84 9.97 -6.09 5.37
C ALA A 84 10.57 -4.71 5.10
N LEU A 85 11.77 -4.67 4.51
CA LEU A 85 12.44 -3.43 4.14
C LEU A 85 11.67 -2.69 3.05
N ALA A 86 11.35 -3.38 1.95
CA ALA A 86 10.73 -2.76 0.78
C ALA A 86 9.23 -2.44 0.96
N ASN A 87 8.51 -3.17 1.81
CA ASN A 87 7.06 -3.06 1.92
C ASN A 87 6.60 -2.32 3.18
N ASN A 88 7.43 -2.24 4.22
CA ASN A 88 7.02 -1.63 5.49
C ASN A 88 8.04 -0.58 5.96
N VAL A 89 9.27 -1.00 6.25
CA VAL A 89 10.26 -0.15 6.94
C VAL A 89 10.57 1.11 6.13
N ILE A 90 11.03 0.96 4.89
CA ILE A 90 11.38 2.09 4.03
C ILE A 90 10.12 2.91 3.68
N PRO A 91 9.06 2.32 3.08
CA PRO A 91 7.95 3.14 2.60
C PRO A 91 7.17 3.79 3.74
N PHE A 92 6.92 3.12 4.87
CA PHE A 92 6.20 3.76 5.98
C PHE A 92 7.03 4.88 6.61
N SER A 93 8.34 4.70 6.76
CA SER A 93 9.22 5.77 7.29
C SER A 93 9.20 6.99 6.38
N LEU A 94 9.30 6.79 5.06
CA LEU A 94 9.26 7.86 4.07
C LEU A 94 7.88 8.54 4.01
N ILE A 95 6.79 7.77 4.06
CA ILE A 95 5.43 8.32 4.04
C ILE A 95 5.17 9.14 5.30
N PHE A 96 5.44 8.60 6.47
CA PHE A 96 5.18 9.30 7.73
C PHE A 96 6.07 10.53 7.90
N ALA A 97 7.33 10.48 7.46
CA ALA A 97 8.19 11.66 7.41
C ALA A 97 7.65 12.69 6.40
N GLY A 98 7.24 12.27 5.19
CA GLY A 98 6.62 13.18 4.22
C GLY A 98 5.34 13.83 4.74
N GLN A 99 4.55 13.10 5.54
CA GLN A 99 3.30 13.58 6.13
C GLN A 99 3.46 14.54 7.32
N THR A 100 4.69 14.77 7.81
CA THR A 100 4.94 15.89 8.74
C THR A 100 4.88 17.23 8.02
N GLU A 101 5.27 17.25 6.74
CA GLU A 101 5.36 18.46 5.92
C GLU A 101 4.19 18.62 4.93
N LEU A 102 3.64 17.49 4.46
CA LEU A 102 2.65 17.46 3.39
C LEU A 102 1.33 16.87 3.89
N GLY A 103 0.21 17.43 3.42
CA GLY A 103 -1.11 16.92 3.74
C GLY A 103 -1.35 15.50 3.19
N ALA A 104 -2.27 14.78 3.81
CA ALA A 104 -2.66 13.41 3.43
C ALA A 104 -3.09 13.31 1.95
N GLY A 105 -3.76 14.33 1.41
CA GLY A 105 -4.15 14.39 -0.01
C GLY A 105 -2.96 14.33 -0.96
N VAL A 106 -1.97 15.22 -0.79
CA VAL A 106 -0.74 15.23 -1.61
C VAL A 106 0.05 13.94 -1.44
N ALA A 107 0.15 13.43 -0.21
CA ALA A 107 0.80 12.16 0.07
C ALA A 107 0.14 10.99 -0.69
N SER A 108 -1.18 10.95 -0.73
CA SER A 108 -1.94 9.92 -1.44
C SER A 108 -1.79 10.00 -2.97
N VAL A 109 -1.70 11.21 -3.55
CA VAL A 109 -1.46 11.39 -5.00
C VAL A 109 -0.06 10.94 -5.38
N LEU A 110 0.95 11.36 -4.63
CA LEU A 110 2.32 10.90 -4.90
C LEU A 110 2.44 9.39 -4.72
N ASN A 111 1.72 8.82 -3.75
CA ASN A 111 1.64 7.37 -3.55
C ASN A 111 0.94 6.63 -4.70
N SER A 112 -0.05 7.27 -5.34
CA SER A 112 -0.77 6.70 -6.48
C SER A 112 0.12 6.44 -7.71
N THR A 113 1.39 6.85 -7.68
CA THR A 113 2.39 6.49 -8.71
C THR A 113 2.95 5.06 -8.58
N THR A 114 2.65 4.32 -7.51
CA THR A 114 3.09 2.93 -7.33
C THR A 114 2.82 2.00 -8.52
N PRO A 115 1.66 2.05 -9.22
CA PRO A 115 1.42 1.18 -10.37
C PRO A 115 2.35 1.45 -11.54
N PHE A 116 2.74 2.71 -11.75
CA PHE A 116 3.69 3.08 -12.80
C PHE A 116 5.05 2.40 -12.56
N TRP A 117 5.59 2.54 -11.34
CA TRP A 117 6.84 1.88 -10.96
C TRP A 117 6.72 0.35 -11.00
N THR A 118 5.58 -0.18 -10.55
CA THR A 118 5.30 -1.62 -10.57
C THR A 118 5.30 -2.15 -11.99
N LEU A 119 4.66 -1.46 -12.93
CA LEU A 119 4.61 -1.86 -14.33
C LEU A 119 6.00 -1.85 -14.98
N ILE A 120 6.83 -0.83 -14.69
CA ILE A 120 8.21 -0.76 -15.20
C ILE A 120 9.04 -1.95 -14.68
N LEU A 121 9.02 -2.19 -13.37
CA LEU A 121 9.78 -3.28 -12.76
C LEU A 121 9.26 -4.65 -13.19
N ALA A 122 7.94 -4.84 -13.27
CA ALA A 122 7.33 -6.07 -13.74
C ALA A 122 7.72 -6.37 -15.19
N ASN A 123 7.66 -5.36 -16.07
CA ASN A 123 8.06 -5.51 -17.46
C ASN A 123 9.54 -5.92 -17.62
N ALA A 124 10.42 -5.33 -16.80
CA ALA A 124 11.86 -5.61 -16.84
C ALA A 124 12.23 -6.96 -16.21
N LEU A 125 11.58 -7.34 -15.10
CA LEU A 125 12.00 -8.46 -14.26
C LEU A 125 11.16 -9.72 -14.41
N THR A 126 10.04 -9.66 -15.15
CA THR A 126 9.09 -10.78 -15.25
C THR A 126 8.68 -11.02 -16.69
N SER A 127 8.33 -12.27 -17.02
CA SER A 127 7.96 -12.69 -18.37
C SER A 127 6.48 -12.56 -18.67
N ASP A 128 5.64 -12.54 -17.64
CA ASP A 128 4.18 -12.64 -17.67
C ASP A 128 3.45 -11.30 -17.51
N GLU A 129 4.13 -10.24 -17.06
CA GLU A 129 3.54 -8.91 -16.86
C GLU A 129 4.29 -7.87 -17.70
N LYS A 130 4.06 -7.90 -19.03
CA LYS A 130 4.66 -6.95 -19.96
C LYS A 130 3.89 -5.63 -20.07
N LEU A 131 4.62 -4.59 -20.49
CA LEU A 131 4.07 -3.29 -20.88
C LEU A 131 3.05 -3.47 -22.01
N SER A 132 1.92 -2.79 -21.87
CA SER A 132 0.94 -2.63 -22.95
C SER A 132 0.43 -1.21 -22.94
N TRP A 133 -0.06 -0.75 -24.08
CA TRP A 133 -0.57 0.61 -24.22
C TRP A 133 -1.78 0.86 -23.32
N ASN A 134 -2.65 -0.14 -23.18
CA ASN A 134 -3.80 -0.08 -22.27
C ASN A 134 -3.37 0.07 -20.81
N LYS A 135 -2.33 -0.67 -20.37
CA LYS A 135 -1.82 -0.56 -19.00
C LYS A 135 -1.21 0.81 -18.73
N LEU A 136 -0.40 1.33 -19.66
CA LEU A 136 0.22 2.64 -19.48
C LEU A 136 -0.83 3.75 -19.50
N ALA A 137 -1.74 3.74 -20.47
CA ALA A 137 -2.81 4.72 -20.58
C ALA A 137 -3.71 4.70 -19.34
N GLY A 138 -4.13 3.52 -18.88
CA GLY A 138 -4.99 3.42 -17.70
C GLY A 138 -4.30 3.83 -16.41
N ILE A 139 -2.99 3.56 -16.24
CA ILE A 139 -2.21 4.07 -15.09
C ILE A 139 -2.10 5.59 -15.16
N ALA A 140 -1.79 6.14 -16.33
CA ALA A 140 -1.71 7.59 -16.53
C ALA A 140 -3.05 8.28 -16.21
N LEU A 141 -4.16 7.71 -16.68
CA LEU A 141 -5.52 8.16 -16.38
C LEU A 141 -5.83 8.08 -14.88
N GLY A 142 -5.42 6.99 -14.22
CA GLY A 142 -5.57 6.82 -12.78
C GLY A 142 -4.83 7.90 -11.99
N ILE A 143 -3.54 8.13 -12.29
CA ILE A 143 -2.72 9.15 -11.63
C ILE A 143 -3.24 10.57 -11.93
N ALA A 144 -3.68 10.83 -13.16
CA ALA A 144 -4.31 12.10 -13.50
C ALA A 144 -5.62 12.28 -12.72
N GLY A 145 -6.42 11.23 -12.58
CA GLY A 145 -7.65 11.24 -11.80
C GLY A 145 -7.40 11.52 -10.32
N THR A 146 -6.40 10.90 -9.70
CA THR A 146 -6.03 11.21 -8.31
C THR A 146 -5.58 12.67 -8.16
N ALA A 147 -4.79 13.20 -9.09
CA ALA A 147 -4.35 14.59 -9.07
C ALA A 147 -5.51 15.57 -9.21
N VAL A 148 -6.43 15.34 -10.17
CA VAL A 148 -7.65 16.14 -10.37
C VAL A 148 -8.50 16.14 -9.13
N MET A 149 -8.65 14.97 -8.49
CA MET A 149 -9.51 14.81 -7.33
C MET A 149 -9.01 15.56 -6.09
N ILE A 150 -7.69 15.67 -5.91
CA ILE A 150 -7.13 16.54 -4.85
C ILE A 150 -7.20 18.03 -5.26
N GLY A 151 -7.18 18.31 -6.57
CA GLY A 151 -7.56 19.60 -7.13
C GLY A 151 -6.74 20.77 -6.56
N PRO A 152 -7.39 21.86 -6.09
CA PRO A 152 -6.69 23.03 -5.55
C PRO A 152 -5.74 22.71 -4.37
N GLY A 153 -6.09 21.72 -3.55
CA GLY A 153 -5.25 21.28 -2.43
C GLY A 153 -3.91 20.71 -2.87
N LEU A 154 -3.82 20.19 -4.10
CA LEU A 154 -2.58 19.69 -4.67
C LEU A 154 -1.64 20.85 -4.99
N VAL A 155 -2.16 21.92 -5.61
CA VAL A 155 -1.37 23.10 -5.97
C VAL A 155 -0.81 23.79 -4.71
N ALA A 156 -1.64 23.96 -3.69
CA ALA A 156 -1.22 24.52 -2.41
C ALA A 156 -0.15 23.65 -1.71
N GLY A 157 -0.34 22.32 -1.69
CA GLY A 157 0.59 21.40 -1.05
C GLY A 157 1.87 21.12 -1.87
N LEU A 158 1.86 21.35 -3.18
CA LEU A 158 3.07 21.32 -4.01
C LEU A 158 4.04 22.47 -3.68
N GLY A 159 3.65 23.46 -2.87
CA GLY A 159 4.58 24.45 -2.30
C GLY A 159 5.51 23.89 -1.22
N GLY A 160 5.23 22.70 -0.67
CA GLY A 160 6.01 22.10 0.41
C GLY A 160 7.43 21.64 0.00
N PRO A 161 8.25 21.22 0.98
CA PRO A 161 9.66 20.94 0.76
C PRO A 161 9.88 19.79 -0.24
N VAL A 162 10.91 19.95 -1.07
CA VAL A 162 11.24 19.02 -2.17
C VAL A 162 11.55 17.61 -1.65
N TRP A 163 12.23 17.50 -0.50
CA TRP A 163 12.59 16.21 0.10
C TRP A 163 11.35 15.36 0.45
N ALA A 164 10.27 15.99 0.94
CA ALA A 164 9.05 15.27 1.34
C ALA A 164 8.35 14.65 0.14
N LYS A 165 8.36 15.35 -1.00
CA LYS A 165 7.83 14.84 -2.28
C LYS A 165 8.64 13.64 -2.77
N PHE A 166 9.97 13.74 -2.76
CA PHE A 166 10.84 12.63 -3.14
C PHE A 166 10.74 11.45 -2.18
N ALA A 167 10.51 11.68 -0.89
CA ALA A 167 10.25 10.61 0.07
C ALA A 167 8.99 9.82 -0.31
N LEU A 168 7.89 10.50 -0.64
CA LEU A 168 6.63 9.84 -1.03
C LEU A 168 6.72 9.10 -2.37
N VAL A 169 7.41 9.67 -3.36
CA VAL A 169 7.69 8.97 -4.62
C VAL A 169 8.62 7.77 -4.38
N GLY A 170 9.63 7.93 -3.51
CA GLY A 170 10.54 6.86 -3.09
C GLY A 170 9.82 5.71 -2.39
N ALA A 171 8.82 6.00 -1.55
CA ALA A 171 7.95 4.99 -0.95
C ALA A 171 7.18 4.20 -2.02
N SER A 172 6.68 4.91 -3.04
CA SER A 172 5.94 4.30 -4.15
C SER A 172 6.79 3.34 -4.98
N LEU A 173 8.04 3.71 -5.23
CA LEU A 173 9.03 2.84 -5.85
C LEU A 173 9.40 1.65 -4.95
N SER A 174 9.52 1.88 -3.63
CA SER A 174 9.78 0.82 -2.65
C SER A 174 8.68 -0.25 -2.67
N TYR A 175 7.41 0.16 -2.72
CA TYR A 175 6.28 -0.76 -2.88
C TYR A 175 6.33 -1.57 -4.19
N ALA A 176 6.77 -0.96 -5.29
CA ALA A 176 6.96 -1.68 -6.55
C ALA A 176 8.03 -2.79 -6.42
N VAL A 177 9.14 -2.50 -5.72
CA VAL A 177 10.17 -3.51 -5.39
C VAL A 177 9.59 -4.60 -4.48
N ALA A 178 8.81 -4.22 -3.46
CA ALA A 178 8.15 -5.15 -2.57
C ALA A 178 7.25 -6.15 -3.31
N LEU A 179 6.50 -5.68 -4.31
CA LEU A 179 5.67 -6.54 -5.15
C LEU A 179 6.51 -7.58 -5.93
N MET A 180 7.68 -7.20 -6.43
CA MET A 180 8.60 -8.14 -7.09
C MET A 180 9.16 -9.20 -6.13
N ILE A 181 9.44 -8.80 -4.88
CA ILE A 181 9.86 -9.72 -3.81
C ILE A 181 8.69 -10.64 -3.42
N ALA A 182 7.49 -10.09 -3.24
CA ALA A 182 6.28 -10.82 -2.85
C ALA A 182 5.97 -11.98 -3.81
N ARG A 183 6.18 -11.77 -5.11
CA ARG A 183 6.00 -12.80 -6.15
C ARG A 183 6.90 -14.02 -6.00
N ARG A 184 7.99 -13.93 -5.24
CA ARG A 184 8.92 -15.05 -4.99
C ARG A 184 8.41 -16.01 -3.92
N PHE A 185 7.40 -15.63 -3.12
CA PHE A 185 6.77 -16.51 -2.13
C PHE A 185 5.76 -17.47 -2.78
N LYS A 186 6.28 -18.51 -3.45
CA LYS A 186 5.46 -19.54 -4.09
C LYS A 186 4.98 -20.56 -3.06
N GLY A 187 3.67 -20.82 -3.01
CA GLY A 187 3.07 -21.83 -2.12
C GLY A 187 3.02 -21.42 -0.64
N VAL A 188 3.44 -20.20 -0.29
CA VAL A 188 3.34 -19.68 1.08
C VAL A 188 1.96 -19.00 1.24
N PRO A 189 1.15 -19.38 2.24
CA PRO A 189 -0.17 -18.78 2.44
C PRO A 189 -0.07 -17.27 2.74
N SER A 190 -0.98 -16.48 2.19
CA SER A 190 -1.02 -15.01 2.36
C SER A 190 -0.95 -14.53 3.81
N PRO A 191 -1.65 -15.16 4.79
CA PRO A 191 -1.49 -14.79 6.20
C PRO A 191 -0.08 -15.02 6.71
N VAL A 192 0.61 -16.09 6.29
CA VAL A 192 2.02 -16.33 6.67
C VAL A 192 2.92 -15.28 6.05
N ILE A 193 2.67 -14.87 4.79
CA ILE A 193 3.43 -13.81 4.15
C ILE A 193 3.30 -12.51 4.95
N ALA A 194 2.05 -12.11 5.27
CA ALA A 194 1.76 -10.93 6.05
C ALA A 194 2.42 -10.96 7.44
N THR A 195 2.28 -12.06 8.19
CA THR A 195 2.89 -12.21 9.51
C THR A 195 4.41 -12.17 9.45
N GLY A 196 5.02 -12.86 8.48
CA GLY A 196 6.47 -12.97 8.34
C GLY A 196 7.12 -11.62 8.05
N GLN A 197 6.58 -10.85 7.11
CA GLN A 197 7.14 -9.52 6.82
C GLN A 197 6.94 -8.53 7.98
N LEU A 198 5.82 -8.58 8.70
CA LEU A 198 5.57 -7.68 9.84
C LEU A 198 6.45 -8.04 11.04
N THR A 199 6.68 -9.33 11.28
CA THR A 199 7.61 -9.81 12.30
C THR A 199 9.03 -9.36 11.98
N ALA A 200 9.48 -9.56 10.74
CA ALA A 200 10.80 -9.10 10.29
C ALA A 200 10.93 -7.56 10.36
N SER A 201 9.89 -6.80 9.98
CA SER A 201 9.86 -5.34 10.13
C SER A 201 9.97 -4.91 11.58
N THR A 202 9.28 -5.60 12.50
CA THR A 202 9.36 -5.31 13.93
C THR A 202 10.79 -5.53 14.44
N ILE A 203 11.42 -6.65 14.08
CA ILE A 203 12.82 -6.95 14.45
C ILE A 203 13.78 -5.87 13.93
N VAL A 204 13.58 -5.37 12.71
CA VAL A 204 14.40 -4.28 12.13
C VAL A 204 14.14 -2.95 12.83
N MET A 205 12.88 -2.62 13.13
CA MET A 205 12.50 -1.31 13.67
C MET A 205 12.86 -1.13 15.14
N ILE A 206 12.92 -2.20 15.94
CA ILE A 206 13.33 -2.13 17.35
C ILE A 206 14.70 -1.43 17.51
N PRO A 207 15.80 -1.93 16.93
CA PRO A 207 17.10 -1.28 17.07
C PRO A 207 17.12 0.11 16.44
N VAL A 208 16.42 0.32 15.31
CA VAL A 208 16.33 1.64 14.67
C VAL A 208 15.74 2.67 15.63
N VAL A 209 14.63 2.37 16.29
CA VAL A 209 13.98 3.30 17.24
C VAL A 209 14.81 3.45 18.52
N LEU A 210 15.32 2.35 19.08
CA LEU A 210 16.11 2.41 20.31
C LEU A 210 17.40 3.23 20.14
N LEU A 211 18.07 3.12 18.99
CA LEU A 211 19.29 3.88 18.71
C LEU A 211 19.03 5.35 18.37
N SER A 212 17.88 5.68 17.79
CA SER A 212 17.58 7.05 17.34
C SER A 212 16.79 7.89 18.36
N HIS A 213 15.90 7.26 19.14
CA HIS A 213 14.97 7.94 20.06
C HIS A 213 15.11 7.47 21.51
N GLY A 214 15.85 6.38 21.77
CA GLY A 214 15.91 5.77 23.09
C GLY A 214 14.57 5.17 23.53
N THR A 215 14.39 5.02 24.83
CA THR A 215 13.15 4.47 25.44
C THR A 215 12.31 5.50 26.16
N ALA A 216 12.85 6.70 26.40
CA ALA A 216 12.15 7.76 27.09
C ALA A 216 10.96 8.24 26.25
N ASN A 217 9.79 8.34 26.89
CA ASN A 217 8.56 8.90 26.30
C ASN A 217 8.01 8.17 25.06
N LEU A 218 8.45 6.95 24.73
CA LEU A 218 7.88 6.19 23.60
C LEU A 218 6.36 5.96 23.73
N PHE A 219 5.85 5.98 24.96
CA PHE A 219 4.45 5.74 25.28
C PHE A 219 3.66 7.00 25.67
N SER A 220 4.23 8.19 25.51
CA SER A 220 3.64 9.43 26.03
C SER A 220 2.53 10.04 25.17
N ALA A 221 2.19 9.44 24.03
CA ALA A 221 1.15 9.95 23.15
C ALA A 221 -0.25 9.83 23.76
N SER A 222 -1.14 10.73 23.35
CA SER A 222 -2.51 10.82 23.85
C SER A 222 -3.37 9.61 23.46
N PRO A 223 -4.48 9.33 24.20
CA PRO A 223 -5.38 8.22 23.87
C PRO A 223 -5.95 8.26 22.44
N PRO A 224 -6.35 9.42 21.87
CA PRO A 224 -6.78 9.50 20.47
C PRO A 224 -5.70 9.07 19.47
N VAL A 225 -4.43 9.42 19.72
CA VAL A 225 -3.31 8.98 18.89
C VAL A 225 -3.12 7.47 18.98
N TRP A 226 -3.21 6.87 20.17
CA TRP A 226 -3.16 5.42 20.32
C TRP A 226 -4.31 4.70 19.62
N ALA A 227 -5.53 5.27 19.62
CA ALA A 227 -6.63 4.73 18.84
C ALA A 227 -6.34 4.75 17.33
N ALA A 228 -5.73 5.84 16.83
CA ALA A 228 -5.28 5.93 15.43
C ALA A 228 -4.18 4.90 15.12
N VAL A 229 -3.21 4.69 16.02
CA VAL A 229 -2.17 3.67 15.89
C VAL A 229 -2.76 2.26 15.83
N LEU A 230 -3.75 1.96 16.68
CA LEU A 230 -4.45 0.66 16.67
C LEU A 230 -5.24 0.46 15.38
N ALA A 231 -5.93 1.49 14.88
CA ALA A 231 -6.63 1.44 13.59
C ALA A 231 -5.65 1.21 12.43
N LEU A 232 -4.49 1.89 12.45
CA LEU A 232 -3.42 1.67 11.48
C LEU A 232 -2.90 0.22 11.52
N ALA A 233 -2.60 -0.29 12.71
CA ALA A 233 -1.98 -1.60 12.89
C ALA A 233 -2.96 -2.74 12.59
N LEU A 234 -4.17 -2.70 13.14
CA LEU A 234 -5.10 -3.82 13.06
C LEU A 234 -5.89 -3.82 11.75
N LEU A 235 -6.53 -2.69 11.41
CA LEU A 235 -7.38 -2.60 10.22
C LEU A 235 -6.53 -2.37 8.96
N SER A 236 -5.70 -1.32 8.96
CA SER A 236 -4.97 -0.89 7.76
C SER A 236 -3.69 -1.68 7.47
N THR A 237 -3.28 -2.58 8.36
CA THR A 237 -2.03 -3.33 8.21
C THR A 237 -2.25 -4.83 8.35
N ALA A 238 -2.65 -5.32 9.53
CA ALA A 238 -2.83 -6.76 9.75
C ALA A 238 -3.93 -7.36 8.85
N PHE A 239 -5.15 -6.83 8.93
CA PHE A 239 -6.27 -7.31 8.13
C PHE A 239 -6.06 -6.99 6.63
N ALA A 240 -5.69 -5.75 6.32
CA ALA A 240 -5.44 -5.32 4.95
C ALA A 240 -4.37 -6.17 4.23
N TYR A 241 -3.29 -6.57 4.90
CA TYR A 241 -2.26 -7.38 4.24
C TYR A 241 -2.68 -8.80 3.90
N ILE A 242 -3.61 -9.40 4.63
CA ILE A 242 -4.19 -10.68 4.21
C ILE A 242 -4.90 -10.52 2.87
N LEU A 243 -5.73 -9.46 2.73
CA LEU A 243 -6.42 -9.16 1.48
C LEU A 243 -5.43 -8.83 0.36
N TYR A 244 -4.42 -8.00 0.66
CA TYR A 244 -3.41 -7.58 -0.30
C TYR A 244 -2.63 -8.76 -0.87
N PHE A 245 -2.07 -9.65 -0.04
CA PHE A 245 -1.31 -10.79 -0.56
C PHE A 245 -2.19 -11.82 -1.26
N ASN A 246 -3.46 -11.95 -0.87
CA ASN A 246 -4.44 -12.72 -1.64
C ASN A 246 -4.64 -12.13 -3.05
N LEU A 247 -4.75 -10.80 -3.15
CA LEU A 247 -4.88 -10.09 -4.43
C LEU A 247 -3.60 -10.20 -5.28
N VAL A 248 -2.42 -10.09 -4.67
CA VAL A 248 -1.13 -10.29 -5.37
C VAL A 248 -1.01 -11.71 -5.92
N ALA A 249 -1.45 -12.71 -5.15
CA ALA A 249 -1.40 -14.11 -5.57
C ALA A 249 -2.35 -14.40 -6.75
N SER A 250 -3.57 -13.84 -6.71
CA SER A 250 -4.63 -14.07 -7.70
C SER A 250 -4.51 -13.18 -8.94
N ALA A 251 -4.47 -11.86 -8.77
CA ALA A 251 -4.52 -10.87 -9.84
C ALA A 251 -3.13 -10.40 -10.32
N GLY A 252 -2.08 -10.62 -9.52
CA GLY A 252 -0.71 -10.25 -9.85
C GLY A 252 -0.27 -8.88 -9.37
N ALA A 253 1.00 -8.54 -9.66
CA ALA A 253 1.64 -7.38 -9.04
C ALA A 253 1.08 -6.06 -9.55
N THR A 254 0.99 -5.91 -10.88
CA THR A 254 0.46 -4.69 -11.50
C THR A 254 -0.97 -4.43 -11.04
N ASN A 255 -1.85 -5.44 -11.05
CA ASN A 255 -3.24 -5.29 -10.65
C ASN A 255 -3.39 -4.99 -9.15
N ALA A 256 -2.64 -5.69 -8.29
CA ALA A 256 -2.67 -5.42 -6.85
C ALA A 256 -2.20 -3.99 -6.52
N SER A 257 -1.25 -3.44 -7.29
CA SER A 257 -0.76 -2.07 -7.08
C SER A 257 -1.81 -0.98 -7.35
N LEU A 258 -2.83 -1.28 -8.18
CA LEU A 258 -3.89 -0.33 -8.54
C LEU A 258 -4.71 0.15 -7.36
N VAL A 259 -4.65 -0.56 -6.24
CA VAL A 259 -5.31 -0.14 -5.00
C VAL A 259 -4.89 1.27 -4.56
N THR A 260 -3.64 1.66 -4.85
CA THR A 260 -3.11 2.98 -4.53
C THR A 260 -3.80 4.11 -5.32
N LEU A 261 -4.41 3.81 -6.46
CA LEU A 261 -5.22 4.77 -7.21
C LEU A 261 -6.59 5.03 -6.55
N ILE A 262 -7.09 4.08 -5.76
CA ILE A 262 -8.41 4.14 -5.11
C ILE A 262 -8.34 4.86 -3.76
N VAL A 263 -7.16 4.89 -3.13
CA VAL A 263 -6.93 5.50 -1.81
C VAL A 263 -7.44 6.94 -1.72
N PRO A 264 -7.12 7.86 -2.65
CA PRO A 264 -7.56 9.25 -2.50
C PRO A 264 -9.09 9.38 -2.64
N ALA A 265 -9.72 8.53 -3.45
CA ALA A 265 -11.17 8.55 -3.67
C ALA A 265 -11.90 8.07 -2.42
N SER A 266 -11.32 7.05 -1.78
CA SER A 266 -11.83 6.51 -0.53
C SER A 266 -11.81 7.54 0.60
N ALA A 267 -10.75 8.34 0.71
CA ALA A 267 -10.68 9.39 1.72
C ALA A 267 -11.80 10.43 1.56
N ILE A 268 -12.01 10.91 0.33
CA ILE A 268 -13.05 11.89 0.01
C ILE A 268 -14.46 11.34 0.22
N LEU A 269 -14.71 10.09 -0.20
CA LEU A 269 -16.00 9.43 0.03
C LEU A 269 -16.29 9.21 1.52
N LEU A 270 -15.27 8.89 2.32
CA LEU A 270 -15.43 8.78 3.77
C LEU A 270 -15.75 10.15 4.41
N GLY A 271 -15.10 11.22 3.96
CA GLY A 271 -15.40 12.59 4.39
C GLY A 271 -16.83 13.01 4.05
N PHE A 272 -17.27 12.78 2.82
CA PHE A 272 -18.65 13.03 2.39
C PHE A 272 -19.69 12.24 3.22
N LEU A 273 -19.50 10.93 3.37
CA LEU A 273 -20.49 10.04 3.99
C LEU A 273 -20.58 10.21 5.52
N PHE A 274 -19.46 10.44 6.19
CA PHE A 274 -19.39 10.40 7.66
C PHE A 274 -19.16 11.77 8.31
N LEU A 275 -18.56 12.73 7.58
CA LEU A 275 -18.27 14.07 8.10
C LEU A 275 -19.20 15.15 7.54
N GLY A 276 -20.07 14.79 6.58
CA GLY A 276 -21.00 15.73 5.95
C GLY A 276 -20.31 16.76 5.06
N GLU A 277 -19.09 16.46 4.60
CA GLU A 277 -18.38 17.28 3.62
C GLU A 277 -19.16 17.29 2.29
N ARG A 278 -18.99 18.34 1.48
CA ARG A 278 -19.63 18.43 0.16
C ARG A 278 -18.68 17.89 -0.90
N LEU A 279 -19.21 17.06 -1.80
CA LEU A 279 -18.46 16.63 -2.98
C LEU A 279 -18.48 17.72 -4.04
N GLU A 280 -17.29 18.16 -4.42
CA GLU A 280 -17.07 19.12 -5.49
C GLU A 280 -17.06 18.42 -6.87
N LEU A 281 -17.42 19.15 -7.93
CA LEU A 281 -17.51 18.59 -9.27
C LEU A 281 -16.17 18.03 -9.79
N PHE A 282 -15.06 18.66 -9.41
CA PHE A 282 -13.73 18.18 -9.80
C PHE A 282 -13.38 16.85 -9.09
N GLU A 283 -13.87 16.62 -7.87
CA GLU A 283 -13.67 15.36 -7.15
C GLU A 283 -14.40 14.21 -7.85
N LEU A 284 -15.64 14.46 -8.29
CA LEU A 284 -16.41 13.53 -9.13
C LEU A 284 -15.68 13.23 -10.46
N GLY A 285 -15.14 14.26 -11.11
CA GLY A 285 -14.35 14.09 -12.33
C GLY A 285 -13.08 13.26 -12.13
N GLY A 286 -12.38 13.48 -11.02
CA GLY A 286 -11.21 12.68 -10.63
C GLY A 286 -11.57 11.21 -10.36
N MET A 287 -12.67 10.94 -9.65
CA MET A 287 -13.18 9.58 -9.45
C MET A 287 -13.53 8.89 -10.76
N ALA A 288 -14.18 9.59 -11.69
CA ALA A 288 -14.51 9.06 -13.01
C ALA A 288 -13.25 8.68 -13.81
N LEU A 289 -12.21 9.52 -13.76
CA LEU A 289 -10.91 9.23 -14.39
C LEU A 289 -10.22 8.01 -13.78
N ILE A 290 -10.23 7.88 -12.45
CA ILE A 290 -9.71 6.70 -11.75
C ILE A 290 -10.45 5.44 -12.21
N ALA A 291 -11.78 5.46 -12.17
CA ALA A 291 -12.61 4.33 -12.59
C ALA A 291 -12.33 3.94 -14.06
N PHE A 292 -12.28 4.93 -14.95
CA PHE A 292 -11.98 4.69 -16.37
C PHE A 292 -10.57 4.12 -16.58
N GLY A 293 -9.58 4.62 -15.84
CA GLY A 293 -8.22 4.10 -15.83
C GLY A 293 -8.17 2.62 -15.40
N LEU A 294 -8.82 2.28 -14.30
CA LEU A 294 -8.87 0.90 -13.78
C LEU A 294 -9.50 -0.08 -14.79
N VAL A 295 -10.62 0.29 -15.41
CA VAL A 295 -11.28 -0.57 -16.42
C VAL A 295 -10.44 -0.69 -17.70
N THR A 296 -9.72 0.37 -18.08
CA THR A 296 -8.80 0.34 -19.22
C THR A 296 -7.64 -0.65 -18.99
N ILE A 297 -7.11 -0.72 -17.77
CA ILE A 297 -6.03 -1.65 -17.39
C ILE A 297 -6.50 -3.10 -17.43
N ASP A 298 -7.69 -3.39 -16.91
CA ASP A 298 -8.27 -4.75 -16.90
C ASP A 298 -8.60 -5.26 -18.32
N GLY A 299 -8.64 -4.38 -19.31
CA GLY A 299 -8.82 -4.74 -20.72
C GLY A 299 -10.26 -5.05 -21.12
N ARG A 300 -11.24 -4.87 -20.22
CA ARG A 300 -12.67 -5.09 -20.48
C ARG A 300 -13.23 -4.17 -21.57
N LEU A 301 -12.69 -2.94 -21.69
CA LEU A 301 -13.13 -1.95 -22.69
C LEU A 301 -12.53 -2.20 -24.07
N VAL A 302 -11.36 -2.86 -24.12
CA VAL A 302 -10.61 -3.09 -25.36
C VAL A 302 -10.80 -4.55 -25.79
N GLY A 303 -12.05 -5.01 -25.72
CA GLY A 303 -12.41 -6.40 -26.00
C GLY A 303 -11.67 -6.94 -27.21
N ARG A 304 -10.88 -8.00 -26.97
CA ARG A 304 -10.46 -8.92 -28.02
C ARG A 304 -11.73 -9.58 -28.56
N ARG A 305 -12.20 -9.09 -29.71
CA ARG A 305 -12.74 -9.98 -30.74
C ARG A 305 -11.59 -10.85 -31.26
#